data_AF-J9ED72-F1
#
_entry.id   AF-J9ED72-F1
#
_cell.length_a   1.000
_cell.length_b   1.000
_cell.length_c   1.000
_cell.angle_alpha   90.00
_cell.angle_beta   90.00
_cell.angle_gamma   90.00
#
_symmetry.space_group_name_H-M   'P 1'
#
loop_
_entity.id
_entity.type
_entity.pdbx_description
1 polymer ?
#
loop_
_entity_poly.entity_id
_entity_poly.type
_entity_poly.pdbx_seq_one_letter_code
_entity_poly.pdbx_strand_id
1 'polypeptide(L)'
;MSIRNCLKRKDLRFGFEHQCAAEVFGIECFVTETEKKNHIACVFVRKVRPRYTLLFSHPNGSDISDHLVGLPNLHDAASGYGISDGNPSEKNMYSDITAVYKVNY
;
A
#
# COMPACT_ATOMS: atom_id res chain seq x y z
N MET A 1 -11.11 -1.00 19.50
CA MET A 1 -10.53 0.26 20.04
C MET A 1 -11.58 1.35 19.90
N SER A 2 -11.94 2.05 20.99
CA SER A 2 -13.13 2.91 21.08
C SER A 2 -12.94 4.26 20.35
N ILE A 3 -13.66 4.49 19.26
CA ILE A 3 -13.72 5.75 18.49
C ILE A 3 -14.63 6.74 19.24
N ARG A 4 -14.19 7.27 20.39
CA ARG A 4 -15.05 8.18 21.18
C ARG A 4 -14.49 9.57 21.49
N ASN A 5 -13.25 9.90 21.09
CA ASN A 5 -12.63 11.17 21.50
C ASN A 5 -12.13 12.10 20.37
N CYS A 6 -12.51 11.88 19.12
CA CYS A 6 -11.92 12.63 17.98
C CYS A 6 -12.42 14.08 17.79
N LEU A 7 -13.15 14.67 18.73
CA LEU A 7 -13.77 15.99 18.53
C LEU A 7 -13.66 16.92 19.75
N LYS A 8 -12.49 17.54 19.95
CA LYS A 8 -12.37 18.83 20.66
C LYS A 8 -11.24 19.72 20.11
N ARG A 9 -11.59 20.53 19.09
CA ARG A 9 -11.00 21.83 18.66
C ARG A 9 -9.65 21.92 17.89
N LYS A 10 -9.80 22.58 16.71
CA LYS A 10 -9.13 23.80 16.17
C LYS A 10 -7.91 23.74 15.23
N ASP A 11 -7.42 22.58 14.85
CA ASP A 11 -6.55 22.42 13.69
C ASP A 11 -7.00 21.19 12.91
N LEU A 12 -7.84 21.40 11.89
CA LEU A 12 -8.33 20.33 11.02
C LEU A 12 -7.17 19.83 10.16
N ARG A 13 -6.42 18.88 10.71
CA ARG A 13 -5.43 18.09 9.96
C ARG A 13 -6.16 16.95 9.27
N PHE A 14 -5.92 16.75 7.98
CA PHE A 14 -6.56 15.70 7.19
C PHE A 14 -5.56 14.58 6.87
N GLY A 15 -6.04 13.34 6.73
CA GLY A 15 -5.20 12.19 6.37
C GLY A 15 -4.13 11.86 7.44
N PHE A 16 -2.91 11.61 6.98
CA PHE A 16 -1.76 11.22 7.81
C PHE A 16 -1.28 12.29 8.79
N GLU A 17 -1.71 13.54 8.63
CA GLU A 17 -1.36 14.63 9.53
C GLU A 17 -2.24 14.67 10.79
N HIS A 18 -3.35 13.93 10.82
CA HIS A 18 -4.27 13.92 11.96
C HIS A 18 -3.70 13.11 13.13
N GLN A 19 -3.73 13.66 14.35
CA GLN A 19 -3.11 13.05 15.56
C GLN A 19 -3.66 11.64 15.93
N CYS A 20 -4.82 11.26 15.37
CA CYS A 20 -5.37 9.91 15.54
C CYS A 20 -4.83 8.89 14.54
N ALA A 21 -4.11 9.33 13.50
CA ALA A 21 -3.39 8.43 12.60
C ALA A 21 -2.18 7.87 13.33
N ALA A 22 -2.08 6.54 13.40
CA ALA A 22 -0.91 5.87 13.96
C ALA A 22 0.22 5.88 12.93
N GLU A 23 1.44 6.23 13.36
CA GLU A 23 2.62 6.04 12.52
C GLU A 23 2.82 4.56 12.18
N VAL A 24 3.17 4.32 10.92
CA VAL A 24 3.36 2.98 10.37
C VAL A 24 4.85 2.69 10.31
N PHE A 25 5.31 1.77 11.16
CA PHE A 25 6.71 1.34 11.21
C PHE A 25 6.92 0.01 10.47
N GLY A 26 8.18 -0.25 10.10
CA GLY A 26 8.59 -1.49 9.42
C GLY A 26 8.22 -1.50 7.94
N ILE A 27 8.21 -0.32 7.31
CA ILE A 27 7.93 -0.16 5.89
C ILE A 27 9.23 -0.43 5.10
N GLU A 28 9.17 -1.37 4.17
CA GLU A 28 10.20 -1.65 3.19
C GLU A 28 9.64 -1.31 1.80
N CYS A 29 10.30 -0.43 1.05
CA CYS A 29 9.90 -0.08 -0.31
C CYS A 29 10.84 -0.75 -1.31
N PHE A 30 10.28 -1.31 -2.38
CA PHE A 30 11.04 -1.98 -3.42
C PHE A 30 10.35 -1.84 -4.77
N VAL A 31 11.06 -2.21 -5.84
CA VAL A 31 10.53 -2.23 -7.20
C VAL A 31 10.66 -3.64 -7.74
N THR A 32 9.63 -4.15 -8.41
CA THR A 32 9.69 -5.43 -9.10
C THR A 32 9.40 -5.26 -10.58
N GLU A 33 10.05 -6.09 -11.40
CA GLU A 33 9.74 -6.20 -12.82
C GLU A 33 8.60 -7.21 -13.01
N THR A 34 7.68 -6.88 -13.90
CA THR A 34 6.54 -7.73 -14.27
C THR A 34 6.83 -8.55 -15.52
N GLU A 35 6.02 -9.58 -15.80
CA GLU A 35 6.16 -10.38 -17.04
C GLU A 35 6.01 -9.53 -18.31
N LYS A 36 5.30 -8.40 -18.20
CA LYS A 36 5.13 -7.40 -19.26
C LYS A 36 6.22 -6.34 -19.32
N LYS A 37 7.29 -6.47 -18.53
CA LYS A 37 8.42 -5.53 -18.48
C LYS A 37 8.07 -4.13 -17.96
N ASN A 38 6.96 -4.00 -17.24
CA ASN A 38 6.72 -2.82 -16.41
C ASN A 38 7.49 -2.96 -15.10
N HIS A 39 8.06 -1.86 -14.59
CA HIS A 39 8.54 -1.76 -13.22
C HIS A 39 7.45 -1.18 -12.34
N ILE A 40 7.11 -1.87 -11.26
CA ILE A 40 6.08 -1.43 -10.34
C ILE A 40 6.66 -1.22 -8.95
N ALA A 41 6.35 -0.07 -8.35
CA ALA A 41 6.71 0.22 -6.98
C ALA A 41 5.81 -0.53 -6.01
N CYS A 42 6.43 -1.12 -5.00
CA CYS A 42 5.79 -1.94 -4.01
C CYS A 42 6.21 -1.51 -2.61
N VAL A 43 5.29 -1.65 -1.67
CA VAL A 43 5.53 -1.44 -0.24
C VAL A 43 5.26 -2.74 0.50
N PHE A 44 6.14 -3.11 1.42
CA PHE A 44 5.96 -4.20 2.36
C PHE A 44 5.99 -3.68 3.80
N VAL A 45 4.93 -3.95 4.57
CA VAL A 45 4.88 -3.56 5.99
C VAL A 45 5.17 -4.77 6.87
N ARG A 46 6.41 -4.94 7.33
CA ARG A 46 6.78 -6.08 8.17
C ARG A 46 6.26 -5.94 9.60
N LYS A 47 5.47 -6.91 10.06
CA LYS A 47 5.08 -7.05 11.47
C LYS A 47 5.89 -8.13 12.19
N VAL A 48 6.05 -7.98 13.50
CA VAL A 48 6.69 -8.97 14.36
C VAL A 48 5.79 -10.19 14.48
N ARG A 49 6.27 -11.36 14.04
CA ARG A 49 5.57 -12.66 14.08
C ARG A 49 4.21 -12.64 13.35
N PRO A 50 4.20 -12.41 12.03
CA PRO A 50 2.96 -12.37 11.28
C PRO A 50 2.35 -13.78 11.18
N ARG A 51 1.04 -13.89 11.42
CA ARG A 51 0.30 -15.13 11.17
C ARG A 51 -0.12 -15.28 9.71
N TYR A 52 -0.31 -14.14 9.04
CA TYR A 52 -0.77 -14.03 7.66
C TYR A 52 -0.07 -12.87 6.96
N THR A 53 0.07 -12.98 5.65
CA THR A 53 0.53 -11.93 4.74
C THR A 53 -0.62 -11.55 3.82
N LEU A 54 -0.83 -10.27 3.59
CA LEU A 54 -1.94 -9.76 2.80
C LEU A 54 -1.42 -9.03 1.56
N LEU A 55 -1.73 -9.58 0.40
CA LEU A 55 -1.54 -8.90 -0.87
C LEU A 55 -2.79 -8.06 -1.13
N PHE A 56 -2.64 -6.77 -1.32
CA PHE A 56 -3.73 -5.83 -1.57
C PHE A 56 -3.34 -4.90 -2.70
N SER A 57 -4.26 -4.72 -3.63
CA SER A 57 -4.14 -3.72 -4.69
C SER A 57 -5.01 -2.51 -4.33
N HIS A 58 -4.46 -1.31 -4.36
CA HIS A 58 -5.26 -0.11 -4.13
C HIS A 58 -6.37 0.06 -5.19
N PRO A 59 -7.49 0.72 -4.84
CA PRO A 59 -8.54 1.03 -5.80
C PRO A 59 -8.09 2.12 -6.79
N ASN A 60 -8.75 2.15 -7.95
CA ASN A 60 -8.53 3.18 -8.97
C ASN A 60 -8.76 4.59 -8.37
N GLY A 61 -7.91 5.54 -8.75
CA GLY A 61 -8.00 6.94 -8.34
C GLY A 61 -7.46 7.23 -6.94
N SER A 62 -6.71 6.29 -6.35
CA SER A 62 -5.95 6.50 -5.12
C SER A 62 -4.49 6.09 -5.32
N ASP A 63 -3.60 6.62 -4.46
CA ASP A 63 -2.20 6.22 -4.43
C ASP A 63 -1.96 5.21 -3.30
N ILE A 64 -0.92 4.39 -3.45
CA ILE A 64 -0.51 3.41 -2.42
C ILE A 64 -0.28 4.06 -1.06
N SER A 65 0.27 5.29 -1.05
CA SER A 65 0.54 6.01 0.18
C SER A 65 -0.74 6.30 0.97
N ASP A 66 -1.90 6.42 0.32
CA ASP A 66 -3.20 6.71 0.96
C ASP A 66 -3.70 5.57 1.88
N HIS A 67 -3.20 4.34 1.69
CA HIS A 67 -3.73 3.14 2.36
C HIS A 67 -2.77 2.52 3.39
N LEU A 68 -1.64 3.17 3.68
CA LEU A 68 -0.63 2.59 4.58
C LEU A 68 -1.08 2.51 6.05
N VAL A 69 -2.07 3.31 6.48
CA VAL A 69 -2.56 3.32 7.86
C VAL A 69 -3.60 2.22 8.11
N GLY A 70 -3.31 1.32 9.05
CA GLY A 70 -4.30 0.43 9.67
C GLY A 70 -4.34 -1.02 9.15
N LEU A 71 -3.54 -1.39 8.15
CA LEU A 71 -3.51 -2.75 7.60
C LEU A 71 -2.26 -3.55 8.04
N PRO A 72 -2.41 -4.82 8.46
CA PRO A 72 -1.28 -5.70 8.75
C PRO A 72 -0.71 -6.32 7.46
N ASN A 73 0.60 -6.15 7.23
CA ASN A 73 1.40 -6.78 6.16
C ASN A 73 0.85 -6.59 4.75
N LEU A 74 0.90 -5.35 4.27
CA LEU A 74 0.51 -4.95 2.94
C LEU A 74 1.61 -5.24 1.92
N HIS A 75 1.27 -5.87 0.80
CA HIS A 75 2.00 -5.79 -0.47
C HIS A 75 1.05 -5.17 -1.49
N ASP A 76 1.47 -4.14 -2.23
CA ASP A 76 0.63 -3.46 -3.23
C ASP A 76 1.45 -3.06 -4.46
N ALA A 77 0.82 -3.12 -5.63
CA ALA A 77 1.42 -3.08 -6.95
C ALA A 77 0.36 -2.82 -8.03
N ALA A 78 0.36 -1.63 -8.61
CA ALA A 78 -0.44 -1.35 -9.79
C ALA A 78 0.35 -0.54 -10.82
N SER A 79 0.44 -1.08 -12.04
CA SER A 79 0.98 -0.39 -13.21
C SER A 79 0.18 0.87 -13.53
N GLY A 80 0.88 1.97 -13.81
CA GLY A 80 0.28 3.25 -14.20
C GLY A 80 -0.23 4.11 -13.04
N TYR A 81 0.17 3.83 -11.81
CA TYR A 81 -0.09 4.66 -10.63
C TYR A 81 1.20 5.03 -9.90
N GLY A 82 1.22 6.23 -9.32
CA GLY A 82 2.38 6.76 -8.59
C GLY A 82 3.62 6.82 -9.49
N ILE A 83 4.69 6.13 -9.06
CA ILE A 83 5.96 6.03 -9.79
C ILE A 83 6.08 4.75 -10.64
N SER A 84 5.02 3.94 -10.72
CA SER A 84 5.01 2.67 -11.46
C SER A 84 4.82 2.89 -12.96
N ASP A 85 5.56 2.12 -13.77
CA ASP A 85 5.45 2.11 -15.23
C ASP A 85 4.13 1.49 -15.71
N GLY A 86 3.87 1.62 -17.01
CA GLY A 86 2.75 0.97 -17.68
C GLY A 86 1.45 1.76 -17.64
N ASN A 87 0.37 1.13 -18.10
CA ASN A 87 -0.97 1.71 -18.10
C ASN A 87 -1.92 0.88 -17.24
N PRO A 88 -2.91 1.50 -16.58
CA PRO A 88 -3.91 0.80 -15.78
C PRO A 88 -4.84 0.02 -16.71
N SER A 89 -4.56 -1.27 -16.86
CA SER A 89 -5.39 -2.19 -17.63
C SER A 89 -5.52 -3.50 -16.89
N GLU A 90 -6.66 -4.17 -17.07
CA GLU A 90 -6.96 -5.45 -16.42
C GLU A 90 -5.83 -6.47 -16.63
N LYS A 91 -5.31 -6.56 -17.86
CA LYS A 91 -4.21 -7.47 -18.20
C LYS A 91 -2.89 -7.11 -17.53
N ASN A 92 -2.62 -5.82 -17.26
CA ASN A 92 -1.42 -5.41 -16.53
C ASN A 92 -1.60 -5.73 -15.04
N MET A 93 -2.77 -5.45 -14.48
CA MET A 93 -3.10 -5.78 -13.08
C MET A 93 -2.82 -7.24 -12.74
N TYR A 94 -3.24 -8.19 -13.58
CA TYR A 94 -2.93 -9.61 -13.36
C TYR A 94 -1.42 -9.92 -13.37
N SER A 95 -0.67 -9.26 -14.25
CA SER A 95 0.79 -9.40 -14.34
C SER A 95 1.48 -8.78 -13.12
N ASP A 96 0.96 -7.66 -12.61
CA ASP A 96 1.49 -6.96 -11.44
C ASP A 96 1.30 -7.79 -10.17
N ILE A 97 0.08 -8.28 -9.94
CA ILE A 97 -0.27 -9.17 -8.82
C ILE A 97 0.62 -10.42 -8.84
N THR A 98 0.81 -11.02 -10.02
CA THR A 98 1.64 -12.21 -10.18
C THR A 98 3.11 -11.90 -9.87
N ALA A 99 3.62 -10.76 -10.31
CA ALA A 99 5.00 -10.34 -10.05
C ALA A 99 5.24 -10.21 -8.55
N VAL A 100 4.35 -9.50 -7.83
CA VAL A 100 4.49 -9.32 -6.38
C VAL A 100 4.32 -10.61 -5.60
N TYR A 101 3.40 -11.48 -6.00
CA TYR A 101 3.22 -12.78 -5.36
C TYR A 101 4.48 -13.66 -5.44
N LYS A 102 5.30 -13.50 -6.48
CA LYS A 102 6.56 -14.23 -6.66
C LYS A 102 7.73 -13.63 -5.88
N VAL A 103 7.60 -12.41 -5.34
CA VAL A 103 8.64 -11.80 -4.52
C VAL A 103 8.65 -12.46 -3.15
N ASN A 104 9.73 -13.19 -2.85
CA ASN A 104 9.91 -13.85 -1.55
C ASN A 104 10.31 -12.83 -0.47
N TYR A 105 9.58 -12.83 0.66
CA TYR A 105 9.81 -11.99 1.85
C TYR A 105 9.73 -12.77 3.17
#